data_AF-A0AA88B9U8-F1
#
_entry.id   AF-A0AA88B9U8-F1
#
_cell.length_a   1.000
_cell.length_b   1.000
_cell.length_c   1.000
_cell.angle_alpha   90.00
_cell.angle_beta   90.00
_cell.angle_gamma   90.00
#
_symmetry.space_group_name_H-M   'P 1'
#
loop_
_entity.id
_entity.type
_entity.pdbx_description
1 polymer ?
#
loop_
_entity_poly.entity_id
_entity_poly.type
_entity_poly.pdbx_seq_one_letter_code
_entity_poly.pdbx_strand_id
1 'polypeptide(L)'
;MSAWEAVEEVKQRSRFIEYRQLLAVDRDGNAAVYSGPNSLGIWAQTSGENVAAGGNLLANDGVPHAIVDAFIGSSGHLGDRLIASLRAGLAAGGEAGPLHSAGMKLVDQVSWPVVDLRCDWTQECPIELLVSAWKVYKPQLNAYVKRALDPRAAPSFGVPGDE
;
A
#
# COMPACT_ATOMS: atom_id res chain seq x y z
N MET A 1 18.42 -0.26 -11.61
CA MET A 1 18.29 -1.17 -10.48
C MET A 1 16.93 -1.84 -10.60
N SER A 2 16.92 -3.15 -10.79
CA SER A 2 15.73 -4.00 -10.72
C SER A 2 15.30 -4.18 -9.26
N ALA A 3 14.10 -4.74 -9.04
CA ALA A 3 13.63 -5.05 -7.69
C ALA A 3 14.58 -6.02 -6.98
N TRP A 4 15.10 -7.01 -7.70
CA TRP A 4 16.05 -7.99 -7.16
C TRP A 4 17.37 -7.34 -6.75
N GLU A 5 17.97 -6.53 -7.62
CA GLU A 5 19.22 -5.82 -7.32
C GLU A 5 19.06 -4.93 -6.08
N ALA A 6 17.91 -4.24 -5.96
CA ALA A 6 17.63 -3.38 -4.81
C ALA A 6 17.52 -4.18 -3.50
N VAL A 7 16.81 -5.31 -3.53
CA VAL A 7 16.67 -6.19 -2.35
C VAL A 7 18.01 -6.78 -1.93
N GLU A 8 18.82 -7.26 -2.88
CA GLU A 8 20.15 -7.80 -2.58
C GLU A 8 21.09 -6.74 -2.00
N GLU A 9 21.08 -5.52 -2.54
CA GLU A 9 21.89 -4.42 -2.02
C GLU A 9 21.53 -4.08 -0.57
N VAL A 10 20.22 -4.00 -0.26
CA VAL A 10 19.75 -3.73 1.11
C VAL A 10 20.12 -4.89 2.06
N LYS A 11 20.03 -6.13 1.59
CA LYS A 11 20.44 -7.30 2.39
C LYS A 11 21.92 -7.25 2.77
N GLN A 12 22.80 -6.95 1.82
CA GLN A 12 24.25 -6.89 2.07
C GLN A 12 24.65 -5.77 3.03
N ARG A 13 23.91 -4.65 3.04
CA ARG A 13 24.21 -3.47 3.87
C ARG A 13 23.53 -3.47 5.24
N SER A 14 22.54 -4.34 5.46
CA SER A 14 21.73 -4.32 6.66
C SER A 14 22.28 -5.27 7.73
N ARG A 15 22.51 -4.73 8.93
CA ARG A 15 23.17 -5.43 10.04
C ARG A 15 22.30 -6.52 10.70
N PHE A 16 20.98 -6.50 10.49
CA PHE A 16 20.01 -7.39 11.15
C PHE A 16 18.87 -7.78 10.21
N ILE A 17 19.19 -8.00 8.93
CA ILE A 17 18.19 -8.26 7.89
C ILE A 17 17.39 -9.53 8.15
N GLU A 18 17.96 -10.49 8.87
CA GLU A 18 17.33 -11.74 9.27
C GLU A 18 16.07 -11.57 10.16
N TYR A 19 15.89 -10.38 10.75
CA TYR A 19 14.71 -10.00 11.56
C TYR A 19 13.70 -9.11 10.82
N ARG A 20 13.80 -9.02 9.48
CA ARG A 20 13.02 -8.10 8.66
C ARG A 20 12.40 -8.81 7.47
N GLN A 21 11.31 -8.26 6.97
CA GLN A 21 10.80 -8.54 5.63
C GLN A 21 10.99 -7.31 4.76
N LEU A 22 11.37 -7.52 3.49
CA LEU A 22 11.59 -6.46 2.51
C LEU A 22 10.98 -6.88 1.17
N LEU A 23 10.12 -6.02 0.63
CA LEU A 23 9.42 -6.23 -0.63
C LEU A 23 9.72 -5.06 -1.56
N ALA A 24 9.99 -5.35 -2.82
CA ALA A 24 10.20 -4.36 -3.86
C ALA A 24 9.46 -4.76 -5.15
N VAL A 25 8.94 -3.77 -5.87
CA VAL A 25 8.44 -3.90 -7.23
C VAL A 25 9.13 -2.81 -8.06
N ASP A 26 9.71 -3.17 -9.20
CA ASP A 26 10.40 -2.21 -10.07
C ASP A 26 9.49 -1.62 -11.15
N ARG A 27 10.06 -0.70 -11.94
CA ARG A 27 9.34 0.03 -12.99
C ARG A 27 8.80 -0.87 -14.10
N ASP A 28 9.37 -2.07 -14.24
CA ASP A 28 9.03 -3.05 -15.27
C ASP A 28 8.00 -4.06 -14.73
N GLY A 29 7.53 -3.85 -13.48
CA GLY A 29 6.51 -4.67 -12.83
C GLY A 29 7.08 -5.94 -12.18
N ASN A 30 8.41 -6.12 -12.17
CA ASN A 30 9.02 -7.28 -11.53
C ASN A 30 9.09 -7.08 -10.03
N ALA A 31 8.73 -8.12 -9.28
CA ALA A 31 8.75 -8.14 -7.84
C ALA A 31 9.93 -8.94 -7.28
N ALA A 32 10.49 -8.48 -6.17
CA ALA A 32 11.45 -9.24 -5.36
C ALA A 32 11.05 -9.14 -3.88
N VAL A 33 11.07 -10.27 -3.19
CA VAL A 33 10.70 -10.35 -1.79
C VAL A 33 11.72 -11.15 -0.99
N TYR A 34 12.08 -10.62 0.17
CA TYR A 34 12.91 -11.26 1.16
C TYR A 34 12.17 -11.32 2.50
N SER A 35 12.10 -12.51 3.10
CA SER A 35 11.67 -12.70 4.48
C SER A 35 12.81 -13.31 5.29
N GLY A 36 13.26 -12.59 6.31
CA GLY A 36 14.32 -13.05 7.17
C GLY A 36 13.90 -14.28 7.99
N PRO A 37 14.83 -15.22 8.27
CA PRO A 37 14.51 -16.47 8.95
C PRO A 37 14.04 -16.28 10.41
N ASN A 38 14.22 -15.09 11.00
CA ASN A 38 13.77 -14.78 12.36
C ASN A 38 12.42 -14.02 12.38
N SER A 39 11.65 -14.06 11.29
CA SER A 39 10.28 -13.50 11.24
C SER A 39 9.36 -14.26 12.20
N LEU A 40 8.56 -13.55 12.99
CA LEU A 40 7.74 -14.14 14.05
C LEU A 40 6.42 -14.73 13.53
N GLY A 41 6.00 -15.83 14.16
CA GLY A 41 4.72 -16.49 13.88
C GLY A 41 4.65 -17.08 12.48
N ILE A 42 3.44 -17.20 11.94
CA ILE A 42 3.24 -17.53 10.53
C ILE A 42 3.67 -16.30 9.73
N TRP A 43 4.66 -16.49 8.87
CA TRP A 43 5.06 -15.49 7.89
C TRP A 43 4.95 -16.10 6.50
N ALA A 44 4.54 -15.27 5.55
CA ALA A 44 4.37 -15.68 4.17
C ALA A 44 4.61 -14.48 3.25
N GLN A 45 4.88 -14.79 1.99
CA GLN A 45 5.09 -13.83 0.92
C GLN A 45 4.53 -14.38 -0.39
N THR A 46 3.99 -13.48 -1.20
CA THR A 46 3.51 -13.76 -2.55
C THR A 46 3.81 -12.56 -3.43
N SER A 47 4.05 -12.79 -4.71
CA SER A 47 4.26 -11.74 -5.69
C SER A 47 3.65 -12.10 -7.02
N GLY A 48 3.32 -11.09 -7.81
CA GLY A 48 2.81 -11.23 -9.17
C GLY A 48 3.17 -10.00 -9.98
N GLU A 49 2.58 -9.89 -11.17
CA GLU A 49 2.82 -8.75 -12.04
C GLU A 49 2.41 -7.44 -11.35
N ASN A 50 3.35 -6.50 -11.23
CA ASN A 50 3.15 -5.19 -10.59
C ASN A 50 2.76 -5.24 -9.10
N VAL A 51 2.98 -6.36 -8.39
CA VAL A 51 2.58 -6.49 -6.97
C VAL A 51 3.46 -7.44 -6.18
N ALA A 52 3.72 -7.08 -4.93
CA ALA A 52 4.28 -7.95 -3.92
C ALA A 52 3.48 -7.78 -2.62
N ALA A 53 3.17 -8.89 -1.95
CA ALA A 53 2.52 -8.91 -0.65
C ALA A 53 3.29 -9.83 0.29
N GLY A 54 3.37 -9.46 1.56
CA GLY A 54 4.06 -10.24 2.57
C GLY A 54 3.73 -9.74 3.95
N GLY A 55 3.88 -10.61 4.93
CA GLY A 55 3.66 -10.28 6.32
C GLY A 55 4.18 -11.36 7.25
N ASN A 56 4.24 -11.00 8.52
CA ASN A 56 4.57 -11.85 9.66
C ASN A 56 3.45 -11.73 10.70
N LEU A 57 3.40 -12.66 11.65
CA LEU A 57 2.28 -12.79 12.59
C LEU A 57 0.92 -12.89 11.87
N LEU A 58 0.86 -13.61 10.75
CA LEU A 58 -0.36 -13.80 9.98
C LEU A 58 -1.28 -14.85 10.63
N ALA A 59 -2.59 -14.75 10.38
CA ALA A 59 -3.53 -15.78 10.80
C ALA A 59 -3.32 -17.12 10.06
N ASN A 60 -2.83 -17.07 8.82
CA ASN A 60 -2.44 -18.21 7.98
C ASN A 60 -1.54 -17.74 6.81
N ASP A 61 -0.95 -18.68 6.08
CA ASP A 61 -0.04 -18.44 4.95
C ASP A 61 -0.74 -18.07 3.63
N GLY A 62 -2.07 -18.18 3.57
CA GLY A 62 -2.89 -17.79 2.43
C GLY A 62 -3.17 -16.28 2.32
N VAL A 63 -2.92 -15.50 3.38
CA VAL A 63 -3.22 -14.05 3.42
C VAL A 63 -2.51 -13.27 2.30
N PRO A 64 -1.19 -13.41 2.07
CA PRO A 64 -0.51 -12.71 0.96
C PRO A 64 -1.01 -13.12 -0.42
N HIS A 65 -1.40 -14.39 -0.62
CA HIS A 65 -1.99 -14.86 -1.87
C HIS A 65 -3.31 -14.14 -2.17
N ALA A 66 -4.21 -14.04 -1.19
CA ALA A 66 -5.46 -13.32 -1.36
C ALA A 66 -5.27 -11.82 -1.69
N ILE A 67 -4.25 -11.18 -1.11
CA ILE A 67 -3.89 -9.78 -1.42
C ILE A 67 -3.46 -9.63 -2.88
N VAL A 68 -2.56 -10.51 -3.35
CA VAL A 68 -2.04 -10.51 -4.71
C VAL A 68 -3.13 -10.82 -5.72
N ASP A 69 -3.93 -11.86 -5.49
CA ASP A 69 -5.02 -12.26 -6.38
C ASP A 69 -6.07 -11.15 -6.53
N ALA A 70 -6.43 -10.47 -5.43
CA ALA A 70 -7.33 -9.33 -5.47
C ALA A 70 -6.72 -8.12 -6.21
N PHE A 71 -5.41 -7.91 -6.12
CA PHE A 71 -4.74 -6.84 -6.87
C PHE A 71 -4.76 -7.12 -8.38
N ILE A 72 -4.43 -8.35 -8.77
CA ILE A 72 -4.38 -8.79 -10.17
C ILE A 72 -5.79 -8.83 -10.77
N GLY A 73 -6.78 -9.32 -10.01
CA GLY A 73 -8.17 -9.42 -10.43
C GLY A 73 -8.95 -8.11 -10.41
N SER A 74 -8.38 -7.02 -9.88
CA SER A 74 -9.03 -5.71 -9.83
C SER A 74 -8.56 -4.77 -10.94
N SER A 75 -9.44 -3.87 -11.36
CA SER A 75 -9.17 -2.86 -12.39
C SER A 75 -9.61 -1.47 -11.90
N GLY A 76 -9.26 -0.43 -12.66
CA GLY A 76 -9.56 0.95 -12.32
C GLY A 76 -8.43 1.67 -11.60
N HIS A 77 -8.77 2.69 -10.82
CA HIS A 77 -7.78 3.54 -10.16
C HIS A 77 -6.92 2.74 -9.16
N LEU A 78 -5.61 2.96 -9.13
CA LEU A 78 -4.67 2.19 -8.29
C LEU A 78 -5.09 2.15 -6.81
N GLY A 79 -5.52 3.28 -6.25
CA GLY A 79 -6.06 3.35 -4.88
C GLY A 79 -7.27 2.43 -4.61
N ASP A 80 -8.17 2.24 -5.58
CA ASP A 80 -9.30 1.30 -5.42
C ASP A 80 -8.80 -0.15 -5.41
N ARG A 81 -7.82 -0.47 -6.26
CA ARG A 81 -7.20 -1.80 -6.35
C ARG A 81 -6.49 -2.15 -5.04
N LEU A 82 -5.71 -1.22 -4.47
CA LEU A 82 -5.06 -1.41 -3.17
C LEU A 82 -6.06 -1.63 -2.04
N ILE A 83 -7.17 -0.89 -2.02
CA ILE A 83 -8.25 -1.09 -1.04
C ILE A 83 -8.88 -2.48 -1.20
N ALA A 84 -9.13 -2.93 -2.43
CA ALA A 84 -9.64 -4.27 -2.70
C ALA A 84 -8.68 -5.34 -2.16
N SER A 85 -7.38 -5.18 -2.38
CA SER A 85 -6.34 -6.06 -1.85
C SER A 85 -6.29 -6.09 -0.32
N LEU A 86 -6.36 -4.93 0.35
CA LEU A 86 -6.40 -4.86 1.81
C LEU A 86 -7.61 -5.60 2.39
N ARG A 87 -8.79 -5.40 1.79
CA ARG A 87 -10.03 -6.10 2.18
C ARG A 87 -9.93 -7.61 1.96
N ALA A 88 -9.34 -8.05 0.85
CA ALA A 88 -9.14 -9.47 0.57
C ALA A 88 -8.18 -10.13 1.57
N GLY A 89 -7.08 -9.45 1.91
CA GLY A 89 -6.16 -9.92 2.95
C GLY A 89 -6.82 -10.06 4.32
N LEU A 90 -7.64 -9.08 4.71
CA LEU A 90 -8.43 -9.16 5.95
C LEU A 90 -9.44 -10.30 5.91
N ALA A 91 -10.17 -10.47 4.79
CA ALA A 91 -11.15 -11.52 4.62
C ALA A 91 -10.53 -12.93 4.62
N ALA A 92 -9.28 -13.06 4.18
CA ALA A 92 -8.49 -14.29 4.24
C ALA A 92 -7.96 -14.61 5.65
N GLY A 93 -8.12 -13.69 6.61
CA GLY A 93 -7.77 -13.88 8.02
C GLY A 93 -6.93 -12.75 8.60
N GLY A 94 -6.21 -11.99 7.78
CA GLY A 94 -5.38 -10.87 8.23
C GLY A 94 -4.23 -11.26 9.17
N GLU A 95 -3.93 -10.36 10.10
CA GLU A 95 -3.00 -10.60 11.20
C GLU A 95 -3.60 -11.62 12.20
N ALA A 96 -2.77 -12.38 12.89
CA ALA A 96 -3.18 -13.31 13.95
C ALA A 96 -3.83 -12.58 15.14
N GLY A 97 -3.49 -11.31 15.35
CA GLY A 97 -4.04 -10.43 16.37
C GLY A 97 -5.03 -9.40 15.82
N PRO A 98 -5.55 -8.51 16.69
CA PRO A 98 -6.43 -7.42 16.27
C PRO A 98 -5.68 -6.42 15.38
N LEU A 99 -6.30 -6.06 14.26
CA LEU A 99 -5.78 -5.06 13.34
C LEU A 99 -6.15 -3.64 13.82
N HIS A 100 -5.15 -2.84 14.17
CA HIS A 100 -5.37 -1.48 14.70
C HIS A 100 -4.98 -0.35 13.75
N SER A 101 -4.18 -0.62 12.72
CA SER A 101 -3.68 0.39 11.80
C SER A 101 -3.79 -0.03 10.34
N ALA A 102 -3.87 0.96 9.45
CA ALA A 102 -3.82 0.78 8.00
C ALA A 102 -3.33 2.08 7.34
N GLY A 103 -2.66 1.96 6.19
CA GLY A 103 -2.21 3.11 5.43
C GLY A 103 -2.19 2.84 3.93
N MET A 104 -2.33 3.90 3.14
CA MET A 104 -2.18 3.87 1.69
C MET A 104 -1.39 5.10 1.24
N LYS A 105 -0.34 4.85 0.47
CA LYS A 105 0.52 5.89 -0.10
C LYS A 105 0.62 5.67 -1.60
N LEU A 106 0.28 6.69 -2.39
CA LEU A 106 0.39 6.68 -3.85
C LEU A 106 1.35 7.78 -4.31
N VAL A 107 2.22 7.44 -5.24
CA VAL A 107 3.08 8.37 -5.98
C VAL A 107 2.72 8.25 -7.45
N ASP A 108 2.77 9.37 -8.16
CA ASP A 108 2.49 9.45 -9.59
C ASP A 108 3.52 10.39 -10.25
N GLN A 109 3.16 11.11 -11.31
CA GLN A 109 4.05 11.92 -12.14
C GLN A 109 4.82 13.04 -11.39
N VAL A 110 4.38 13.44 -10.20
CA VAL A 110 5.01 14.49 -9.40
C VAL A 110 5.98 13.92 -8.37
N SER A 111 6.95 14.72 -7.92
CA SER A 111 8.01 14.26 -7.01
C SER A 111 7.56 14.04 -5.55
N TRP A 112 6.27 14.19 -5.26
CA TRP A 112 5.67 13.99 -3.94
C TRP A 112 4.53 12.97 -4.01
N PRO A 113 4.18 12.32 -2.87
CA PRO A 113 3.01 11.45 -2.82
C PRO A 113 1.73 12.22 -3.13
N VAL A 114 0.96 11.73 -4.10
CA VAL A 114 -0.36 12.29 -4.45
C VAL A 114 -1.47 11.78 -3.53
N VAL A 115 -1.20 10.72 -2.76
CA VAL A 115 -2.06 10.22 -1.68
C VAL A 115 -1.16 9.76 -0.53
N ASP A 116 -1.48 10.17 0.69
CA ASP A 116 -0.91 9.64 1.94
C ASP A 116 -2.02 9.62 3.00
N LEU A 117 -2.73 8.49 3.08
CA LEU A 117 -3.86 8.29 4.00
C LEU A 117 -3.47 7.27 5.05
N ARG A 118 -3.69 7.60 6.32
CA ARG A 118 -3.27 6.79 7.46
C ARG A 118 -4.35 6.72 8.53
N CYS A 119 -4.57 5.52 9.04
CA CYS A 119 -5.22 5.27 10.31
C CYS A 119 -4.14 4.64 11.21
N ASP A 120 -3.58 5.44 12.12
CA ASP A 120 -2.45 5.00 12.96
C ASP A 120 -2.91 4.15 14.15
N TRP A 121 -4.15 4.32 14.61
CA TRP A 121 -4.75 3.50 15.67
C TRP A 121 -6.28 3.63 15.67
N THR A 122 -6.99 2.52 15.82
CA THR A 122 -8.44 2.49 16.10
C THR A 122 -8.85 1.19 16.79
N GLN A 123 -10.01 1.18 17.43
CA GLN A 123 -10.69 -0.04 17.91
C GLN A 123 -11.69 -0.59 16.88
N GLU A 124 -12.00 0.20 15.85
CA GLU A 124 -12.81 -0.23 14.70
C GLU A 124 -11.92 -0.87 13.62
N CYS A 125 -12.45 -1.16 12.44
CA CYS A 125 -11.64 -1.65 11.33
C CYS A 125 -10.85 -0.50 10.67
N PRO A 126 -9.51 -0.46 10.76
CA PRO A 126 -8.71 0.62 10.19
C PRO A 126 -8.79 0.68 8.66
N ILE A 127 -8.99 -0.46 7.99
CA ILE A 127 -9.16 -0.54 6.53
C ILE A 127 -10.43 0.19 6.10
N GLU A 128 -11.53 0.09 6.85
CA GLU A 128 -12.79 0.78 6.49
C GLU A 128 -12.73 2.29 6.77
N LEU A 129 -11.95 2.72 7.77
CA LEU A 129 -11.63 4.14 7.96
C LEU A 129 -10.80 4.68 6.79
N LEU A 130 -9.82 3.92 6.31
CA LEU A 130 -9.03 4.24 5.12
C LEU A 130 -9.91 4.34 3.87
N VAL A 131 -10.86 3.42 3.68
CA VAL A 131 -11.85 3.47 2.60
C VAL A 131 -12.68 4.75 2.66
N SER A 132 -13.13 5.12 3.86
CA SER A 132 -13.95 6.32 4.05
C SER A 132 -13.16 7.60 3.71
N ALA A 133 -11.91 7.69 4.16
CA ALA A 133 -11.01 8.77 3.78
C ALA A 133 -10.75 8.81 2.27
N TRP A 134 -10.53 7.65 1.64
CA TRP A 134 -10.30 7.55 0.20
C TRP A 134 -11.50 8.02 -0.62
N LYS A 135 -12.73 7.68 -0.23
CA LYS A 135 -13.95 8.14 -0.90
C LYS A 135 -14.07 9.67 -0.92
N VAL A 136 -13.65 10.33 0.15
CA VAL A 136 -13.65 11.80 0.25
C VAL A 136 -12.51 12.40 -0.57
N TYR A 137 -11.31 11.80 -0.51
CA TYR A 137 -10.12 12.38 -1.12
C TYR A 137 -10.03 12.15 -2.63
N LYS A 138 -10.37 10.95 -3.12
CA LYS A 138 -10.19 10.54 -4.53
C LYS A 138 -10.76 11.54 -5.54
N PRO A 139 -12.00 12.07 -5.41
CA PRO A 139 -12.54 13.03 -6.37
C PRO A 139 -11.76 14.34 -6.43
N GLN A 140 -11.01 14.67 -5.37
CA GLN A 140 -10.28 15.93 -5.22
C GLN A 140 -8.80 15.80 -5.60
N LEU A 141 -8.26 14.57 -5.69
CA LEU A 141 -6.83 14.27 -5.92
C LEU A 141 -6.25 15.10 -7.07
N ASN A 142 -6.86 15.01 -8.26
CA ASN A 142 -6.37 15.72 -9.45
C ASN A 142 -6.43 17.24 -9.29
N ALA A 143 -7.41 17.76 -8.56
CA ALA A 143 -7.50 19.19 -8.28
C ALA A 143 -6.36 19.64 -7.35
N TYR A 144 -6.01 18.84 -6.34
CA TYR A 144 -4.86 19.15 -5.49
C TYR A 144 -3.53 19.13 -6.25
N VAL A 145 -3.31 18.13 -7.11
CA VAL A 145 -2.11 18.09 -7.97
C VAL A 145 -2.06 19.30 -8.89
N LYS A 146 -3.17 19.64 -9.56
CA LYS A 146 -3.25 20.84 -10.41
C LYS A 146 -2.96 22.11 -9.63
N ARG A 147 -3.51 22.29 -8.43
CA ARG A 147 -3.24 23.48 -7.60
C ARG A 147 -1.77 23.65 -7.25
N ALA A 148 -1.08 22.54 -6.97
CA ALA A 148 0.34 22.56 -6.68
C ALA A 148 1.20 22.91 -7.91
N LEU A 149 0.78 22.52 -9.11
CA LEU A 149 1.50 22.77 -10.36
C LEU A 149 1.15 24.11 -11.02
N ASP A 150 -0.14 24.40 -11.17
CA ASP A 150 -0.69 25.66 -11.69
C ASP A 150 -2.03 25.99 -11.00
N PRO A 151 -2.04 26.84 -9.97
CA PRO A 151 -3.24 27.19 -9.23
C PRO A 151 -4.31 27.90 -10.07
N ARG A 152 -3.95 28.50 -11.22
CA ARG A 152 -4.91 29.20 -12.11
C ARG A 152 -5.79 28.23 -12.89
N ALA A 153 -5.32 27.01 -13.10
CA ALA A 153 -6.01 25.97 -13.86
C ALA A 153 -6.85 25.04 -12.97
N ALA A 154 -6.87 25.29 -11.66
CA ALA A 154 -7.59 24.47 -10.70
C ALA A 154 -9.04 24.94 -10.51
N PRO A 155 -10.00 24.02 -10.29
CA PRO A 155 -11.34 24.40 -9.87
C PRO A 155 -11.31 25.21 -8.57
N SER A 156 -12.25 26.15 -8.41
CA SER A 156 -12.50 26.86 -7.16
C SER A 156 -12.85 25.88 -6.02
N PHE A 157 -12.61 26.27 -4.78
CA PHE A 157 -12.91 25.44 -3.60
C PHE A 157 -14.39 25.49 -3.20
N GLY A 158 -15.15 26.48 -3.70
CA GLY A 158 -16.55 26.69 -3.29
C GLY A 158 -16.68 27.04 -1.81
N VAL A 159 -15.66 27.70 -1.25
CA VAL A 159 -15.57 28.08 0.17
C VAL A 159 -15.89 29.57 0.34
N PRO A 160 -16.31 30.02 1.55
CA PRO A 160 -16.49 31.45 1.82
C PRO A 160 -15.22 32.25 1.45
N GLY A 161 -15.34 33.23 0.56
CA GLY A 161 -14.23 34.02 0.01
C GLY A 161 -13.90 33.76 -1.47
N ASP A 162 -14.63 32.86 -2.15
CA ASP A 162 -14.57 32.60 -3.60
C ASP A 162 -15.56 33.49 -4.42
N GLU A 163 -15.98 34.64 -3.87
CA GLU A 163 -16.84 35.64 -4.56
C GLU A 163 -16.03 36.70 -5.32
#